data_AF-A0A915LJV9-F1
#
_entry.id   AF-A0A915LJV9-F1
#
_cell.length_a   1.000
_cell.length_b   1.000
_cell.length_c   1.000
_cell.angle_alpha   90.00
_cell.angle_beta   90.00
_cell.angle_gamma   90.00
#
_symmetry.space_group_name_H-M   'P 1'
#
loop_
_entity.id
_entity.type
_entity.pdbx_description
1 polymer ?
#
loop_
_entity_poly.entity_id
_entity_poly.type
_entity_poly.pdbx_seq_one_letter_code
_entity_poly.pdbx_strand_id
1 'polypeptide(L)'
;MDVEVVMGKKIVIIAEAMRKISIKDRFWGGCGKCDQNKHCYDCKGKECNTVDEFKKAFYCYIRDSNDGDIKLGNACGSKNCFIYVDAKVEQGCGDSPKEVKDIQYAVCDKPLCNTKELFDKTLFCLVKDSQKEKYKKGIKQCDKECFVSRDANGLLWKGCGSCKGKDIKDCYACKTDYCNEEKYVYKQCLDGIYDYSNQGINPKTCKNKYEDYCYSEIIENNKVKKGCSKCTNTTCVTCNNGHRCNDKLDFRTFCMTKNGNKKCKEDWCYIAPLDEKEKGPKHRLNLTLKNPEDNYDVSI
;
A
#
# COMPACT_ATOMS: atom_id res chain seq x y z
N MET A 1 -18.24 76.22 -8.92
CA MET A 1 -17.30 75.09 -9.10
C MET A 1 -18.01 73.88 -8.55
N ASP A 2 -18.77 73.22 -9.42
CA ASP A 2 -19.49 72.01 -9.08
C ASP A 2 -18.50 70.86 -9.01
N VAL A 3 -18.46 70.20 -7.85
CA VAL A 3 -17.69 68.98 -7.63
C VAL A 3 -18.52 67.83 -8.18
N GLU A 4 -18.23 67.43 -9.42
CA GLU A 4 -18.83 66.23 -10.01
C GLU A 4 -18.21 64.98 -9.36
N VAL A 5 -19.06 64.23 -8.64
CA VAL A 5 -18.74 62.94 -8.06
C VAL A 5 -18.56 61.93 -9.20
N VAL A 6 -17.31 61.59 -9.52
CA VAL A 6 -16.99 60.53 -10.50
C VAL A 6 -17.40 59.17 -9.90
N MET A 7 -18.58 58.68 -10.28
CA MET A 7 -19.05 57.33 -9.97
C MET A 7 -18.08 56.28 -10.54
N GLY A 8 -17.55 55.42 -9.65
CA GLY A 8 -16.59 54.38 -9.99
C GLY A 8 -17.11 53.39 -11.03
N LYS A 9 -16.42 53.32 -12.18
CA LYS A 9 -16.68 52.34 -13.24
C LYS A 9 -16.48 50.91 -12.71
N LYS A 10 -17.52 50.09 -12.81
CA LYS A 10 -17.45 48.63 -12.59
C LYS A 10 -16.72 47.98 -13.78
N ILE A 11 -15.87 47.02 -13.48
CA ILE A 11 -14.98 46.39 -14.43
C ILE A 11 -15.20 44.87 -14.37
N VAL A 12 -15.12 44.22 -15.53
CA VAL A 12 -15.55 42.86 -15.80
C VAL A 12 -14.39 42.05 -16.35
N ILE A 13 -14.18 40.87 -15.78
CA ILE A 13 -13.21 39.88 -16.23
C ILE A 13 -13.95 38.72 -16.91
N ILE A 14 -13.73 38.46 -18.20
CA ILE A 14 -14.31 37.32 -18.95
C ILE A 14 -13.22 36.28 -19.22
N ALA A 15 -13.56 35.00 -19.09
CA ALA A 15 -12.60 33.91 -19.22
C ALA A 15 -13.10 32.76 -20.12
N GLU A 16 -12.30 32.35 -21.10
CA GLU A 16 -12.58 31.21 -21.98
C GLU A 16 -11.73 29.99 -21.59
N ALA A 17 -12.37 28.83 -21.49
CA ALA A 17 -11.69 27.57 -21.16
C ALA A 17 -11.26 26.83 -22.44
N MET A 18 -10.02 27.03 -22.91
CA MET A 18 -9.44 26.20 -23.99
C MET A 18 -7.97 25.80 -23.78
N ARG A 19 -7.61 24.61 -24.29
CA ARG A 19 -6.32 23.91 -24.15
C ARG A 19 -5.15 24.69 -24.80
N LYS A 20 -4.03 24.80 -24.05
CA LYS A 20 -2.66 25.16 -24.51
C LYS A 20 -2.35 26.60 -24.99
N ILE A 21 -2.67 27.66 -24.23
CA ILE A 21 -2.12 29.02 -24.46
C ILE A 21 -1.82 29.70 -23.10
N SER A 22 -0.90 30.68 -23.03
CA SER A 22 -0.51 31.38 -21.81
C SER A 22 -1.69 32.08 -21.12
N ILE A 23 -1.63 32.29 -19.79
CA ILE A 23 -2.70 32.97 -19.02
C ILE A 23 -2.96 34.39 -19.53
N LYS A 24 -1.94 35.07 -20.09
CA LYS A 24 -2.08 36.44 -20.60
C LYS A 24 -2.96 36.52 -21.85
N ASP A 25 -3.16 35.41 -22.55
CA ASP A 25 -3.96 35.34 -23.77
C ASP A 25 -5.40 34.86 -23.50
N ARG A 26 -5.79 34.69 -22.22
CA ARG A 26 -7.01 33.96 -21.80
C ARG A 26 -8.04 34.75 -20.99
N PHE A 27 -7.75 36.00 -20.65
CA PHE A 27 -8.74 36.85 -19.99
C PHE A 27 -8.80 38.21 -20.67
N TRP A 28 -10.02 38.67 -20.93
CA TRP A 28 -10.27 40.01 -21.44
C TRP A 28 -10.87 40.84 -20.32
N GLY A 29 -10.27 42.01 -20.11
CA GLY A 29 -10.73 43.00 -19.14
C GLY A 29 -11.50 44.10 -19.83
N GLY A 30 -12.72 44.38 -19.38
CA GLY A 30 -13.58 45.41 -19.95
C GLY A 30 -14.33 46.20 -18.88
N CYS A 31 -14.86 47.37 -19.21
CA CYS A 31 -15.78 48.08 -18.32
C CYS A 31 -17.20 47.50 -18.52
N GLY A 32 -17.96 47.28 -17.44
CA GLY A 32 -19.33 46.78 -17.55
C GLY A 32 -19.84 46.06 -16.30
N LYS A 33 -20.90 45.27 -16.48
CA LYS A 33 -21.35 44.23 -15.55
C LYS A 33 -21.28 42.89 -16.23
N CYS A 34 -20.99 41.85 -15.45
CA CYS A 34 -20.99 40.50 -15.94
C CYS A 34 -22.37 40.07 -16.43
N ASP A 35 -22.38 39.48 -17.63
CA ASP A 35 -23.51 38.69 -18.10
C ASP A 35 -23.54 37.38 -17.30
N GLN A 36 -24.68 37.06 -16.70
CA GLN A 36 -24.86 35.89 -15.86
C GLN A 36 -24.60 34.58 -16.61
N ASN A 37 -24.64 34.61 -17.95
CA ASN A 37 -24.41 33.46 -18.82
C ASN A 37 -22.95 33.25 -19.23
N LYS A 38 -22.01 34.09 -18.78
CA LYS A 38 -20.56 33.95 -19.10
C LYS A 38 -19.74 33.77 -17.83
N HIS A 39 -18.60 33.06 -17.93
CA HIS A 39 -17.61 32.99 -16.86
C HIS A 39 -17.00 34.36 -16.61
N CYS A 40 -17.59 35.07 -15.66
CA CYS A 40 -17.42 36.48 -15.52
C CYS A 40 -17.37 36.91 -14.05
N TYR A 41 -16.40 37.77 -13.71
CA TYR A 41 -16.27 38.33 -12.37
C TYR A 41 -16.38 39.86 -12.37
N ASP A 42 -17.33 40.37 -11.60
CA ASP A 42 -17.51 41.79 -11.31
C ASP A 42 -16.45 42.23 -10.28
N CYS A 43 -15.55 43.13 -10.65
CA CYS A 43 -14.58 43.71 -9.73
C CYS A 43 -14.74 45.25 -9.67
N LYS A 44 -14.19 45.86 -8.61
CA LYS A 44 -14.14 47.32 -8.45
C LYS A 44 -12.72 47.76 -8.06
N GLY A 45 -12.34 48.96 -8.52
CA GLY A 45 -11.06 49.59 -8.16
C GLY A 45 -10.01 49.49 -9.26
N LYS A 46 -8.82 50.06 -8.99
CA LYS A 46 -7.72 50.15 -9.96
C LYS A 46 -7.03 48.80 -10.21
N GLU A 47 -7.15 47.86 -9.28
CA GLU A 47 -6.57 46.51 -9.35
C GLU A 47 -7.38 45.54 -10.22
N CYS A 48 -8.53 46.01 -10.73
CA CYS A 48 -9.34 45.27 -11.69
C CYS A 48 -8.61 45.01 -13.01
N ASN A 49 -9.03 43.96 -13.73
CA ASN A 49 -8.40 43.51 -14.97
C ASN A 49 -6.93 43.09 -14.82
N THR A 50 -6.48 42.75 -13.60
CA THR A 50 -5.16 42.19 -13.38
C THR A 50 -5.22 40.66 -13.36
N VAL A 51 -4.09 40.01 -13.70
CA VAL A 51 -3.93 38.55 -13.57
C VAL A 51 -4.19 38.09 -12.13
N ASP A 52 -3.81 38.91 -11.15
CA ASP A 52 -3.97 38.56 -9.74
C ASP A 52 -5.44 38.62 -9.31
N GLU A 53 -6.18 39.64 -9.75
CA GLU A 53 -7.62 39.70 -9.50
C GLU A 53 -8.37 38.58 -10.22
N PHE A 54 -7.95 38.24 -11.45
CA PHE A 54 -8.44 37.05 -12.16
C PHE A 54 -8.20 35.77 -11.36
N LYS A 55 -7.00 35.56 -10.82
CA LYS A 55 -6.66 34.35 -10.03
C LYS A 55 -7.38 34.28 -8.69
N LYS A 56 -7.73 35.43 -8.10
CA LYS A 56 -8.60 35.49 -6.92
C LYS A 56 -10.03 35.13 -7.28
N ALA A 57 -10.53 35.66 -8.39
CA ALA A 57 -11.87 35.41 -8.89
C ALA A 57 -12.08 33.96 -9.35
N PHE A 58 -11.06 33.36 -9.97
CA PHE A 58 -11.10 32.02 -10.55
C PHE A 58 -9.93 31.19 -10.03
N TYR A 59 -10.17 30.49 -8.93
CA TYR A 59 -9.10 29.81 -8.20
C TYR A 59 -8.91 28.35 -8.63
N CYS A 60 -9.97 27.62 -8.98
CA CYS A 60 -9.88 26.23 -9.46
C CYS A 60 -10.61 26.09 -10.80
N TYR A 61 -10.15 25.14 -11.62
CA TYR A 61 -11.01 24.63 -12.70
C TYR A 61 -12.17 23.86 -12.08
N ILE A 62 -13.37 24.04 -12.63
CA ILE A 62 -14.56 23.27 -12.25
C ILE A 62 -15.12 22.63 -13.51
N ARG A 63 -15.28 21.31 -13.51
CA ARG A 63 -15.98 20.64 -14.61
C ARG A 63 -17.27 20.07 -14.06
N ASP A 64 -18.38 20.60 -14.55
CA ASP A 64 -19.70 20.11 -14.18
C ASP A 64 -20.00 18.83 -14.95
N SER A 65 -20.43 17.79 -14.24
CA SER A 65 -20.64 16.42 -14.72
C SER A 65 -21.54 16.27 -15.95
N ASN A 66 -22.35 17.29 -16.25
CA ASN A 66 -23.48 17.22 -17.17
C ASN A 66 -23.22 17.85 -18.55
N ASP A 67 -22.24 18.75 -18.69
CA ASP A 67 -22.04 19.53 -19.93
C ASP A 67 -20.73 19.21 -20.67
N GLY A 68 -19.79 18.47 -20.07
CA GLY A 68 -18.50 18.18 -20.69
C GLY A 68 -17.56 19.39 -20.84
N ASP A 69 -18.05 20.62 -20.72
CA ASP A 69 -17.26 21.85 -20.80
C ASP A 69 -16.56 22.19 -19.47
N ILE A 70 -15.32 22.67 -19.56
CA ILE A 70 -14.56 23.18 -18.42
C ILE A 70 -15.12 24.56 -18.08
N LYS A 71 -15.69 24.70 -16.90
CA LYS A 71 -16.16 25.97 -16.35
C LYS A 71 -15.07 26.54 -15.44
N LEU A 72 -14.94 27.87 -15.41
CA LEU A 72 -14.13 28.52 -14.38
C LEU A 72 -15.01 28.74 -13.15
N GLY A 73 -14.62 28.14 -12.04
CA GLY A 73 -15.33 28.29 -10.78
C GLY A 73 -15.07 29.65 -10.18
N ASN A 74 -16.15 30.38 -9.84
CA ASN A 74 -16.05 31.53 -8.94
C ASN A 74 -15.31 31.10 -7.66
N ALA A 75 -14.50 32.03 -7.12
CA ALA A 75 -13.60 31.88 -5.98
C ALA A 75 -14.06 30.79 -5.01
N CYS A 76 -13.39 29.63 -5.08
CA CYS A 76 -13.61 28.56 -4.13
C CYS A 76 -13.48 29.12 -2.71
N GLY A 77 -14.45 28.83 -1.84
CA GLY A 77 -14.33 29.18 -0.41
C GLY A 77 -13.09 28.54 0.25
N SER A 78 -12.54 27.50 -0.37
CA SER A 78 -11.27 26.85 -0.04
C SER A 78 -10.16 27.23 -1.02
N LYS A 79 -8.93 27.42 -0.53
CA LYS A 79 -7.72 27.59 -1.35
C LYS A 79 -7.17 26.26 -1.91
N ASN A 80 -7.95 25.19 -1.89
CA ASN A 80 -7.54 23.88 -2.40
C ASN A 80 -8.42 23.52 -3.59
N CYS A 81 -7.80 22.90 -4.59
CA CYS A 81 -8.44 22.40 -5.79
C CYS A 81 -8.15 20.91 -5.92
N PHE A 82 -9.13 20.13 -6.38
CA PHE A 82 -8.93 18.72 -6.69
C PHE A 82 -9.12 18.43 -8.18
N ILE A 83 -8.49 17.35 -8.63
CA ILE A 83 -8.76 16.70 -9.92
C ILE A 83 -8.73 15.18 -9.73
N TYR A 84 -9.64 14.48 -10.42
CA TYR A 84 -9.52 13.05 -10.63
C TYR A 84 -9.79 12.70 -12.09
N VAL A 85 -9.25 11.56 -12.52
CA VAL A 85 -9.42 11.04 -13.87
C VAL A 85 -9.89 9.59 -13.76
N ASP A 86 -11.09 9.34 -14.26
CA ASP A 86 -11.64 7.99 -14.45
C ASP A 86 -12.10 7.86 -15.91
N ALA A 87 -13.37 7.52 -16.20
CA ALA A 87 -13.93 7.62 -17.55
C ALA A 87 -13.99 9.07 -18.07
N LYS A 88 -14.01 10.04 -17.14
CA LYS A 88 -13.98 11.48 -17.39
C LYS A 88 -13.02 12.17 -16.45
N VAL A 89 -12.60 13.38 -16.82
CA VAL A 89 -11.85 14.29 -15.96
C VAL A 89 -12.84 15.12 -15.18
N GLU A 90 -12.77 15.09 -13.86
CA GLU A 90 -13.53 15.97 -12.97
C GLU A 90 -12.60 16.83 -12.12
N GLN A 91 -13.03 18.06 -11.88
CA GLN A 91 -12.24 19.13 -11.28
C GLN A 91 -13.16 19.94 -10.37
N GLY A 92 -12.67 20.34 -9.20
CA GLY A 92 -13.47 21.15 -8.29
C GLY A 92 -12.68 21.75 -7.14
N CYS A 93 -13.43 22.39 -6.24
CA CYS A 93 -12.90 23.02 -5.02
C CYS A 93 -12.83 22.02 -3.86
N GLY A 94 -11.80 22.13 -3.03
CA GLY A 94 -11.64 21.41 -1.77
C GLY A 94 -10.53 20.35 -1.79
N ASP A 95 -10.47 19.58 -0.70
CA ASP A 95 -9.41 18.59 -0.44
C ASP A 95 -9.70 17.19 -1.00
N SER A 96 -10.90 16.97 -1.53
CA SER A 96 -11.32 15.68 -2.07
C SER A 96 -12.61 15.80 -2.89
N PRO A 97 -12.84 14.89 -3.84
CA PRO A 97 -14.16 14.72 -4.46
C PRO A 97 -15.16 14.21 -3.40
N LYS A 98 -16.31 14.88 -3.27
CA LYS A 98 -17.32 14.55 -2.24
C LYS A 98 -18.20 13.34 -2.60
N GLU A 99 -18.44 13.12 -3.88
CA GLU A 99 -19.44 12.17 -4.38
C GLU A 99 -18.84 10.81 -4.77
N VAL A 100 -17.50 10.70 -4.74
CA VAL A 100 -16.80 9.56 -5.29
C VAL A 100 -15.91 8.93 -4.23
N LYS A 101 -16.12 7.63 -4.02
CA LYS A 101 -15.30 6.79 -3.15
C LYS A 101 -14.34 5.95 -4.00
N ASP A 102 -13.16 5.69 -3.46
CA ASP A 102 -12.16 4.79 -4.06
C ASP A 102 -11.60 5.18 -5.44
N ILE A 103 -11.73 6.45 -5.86
CA ILE A 103 -11.09 6.97 -7.08
C ILE A 103 -9.89 7.84 -6.73
N GLN A 104 -8.81 7.65 -7.47
CA GLN A 104 -7.57 8.38 -7.26
C GLN A 104 -7.72 9.85 -7.62
N TYR A 105 -7.20 10.73 -6.77
CA TYR A 105 -7.30 12.17 -6.99
C TYR A 105 -6.04 12.90 -6.53
N ALA A 106 -5.78 14.02 -7.20
CA ALA A 106 -4.74 14.96 -6.88
C ALA A 106 -5.34 16.25 -6.30
N VAL A 107 -4.61 16.91 -5.41
CA VAL A 107 -4.97 18.18 -4.75
C VAL A 107 -3.84 19.17 -4.89
N CYS A 108 -4.17 20.44 -5.03
CA CYS A 108 -3.20 21.51 -5.12
C CYS A 108 -3.77 22.84 -4.59
N ASP A 109 -2.89 23.77 -4.26
CA ASP A 109 -3.16 25.01 -3.52
C ASP A 109 -2.73 26.27 -4.28
N LYS A 110 -2.68 26.17 -5.62
CA LYS A 110 -2.31 27.27 -6.51
C LYS A 110 -3.48 27.61 -7.43
N PRO A 111 -3.63 28.88 -7.85
CA PRO A 111 -4.67 29.23 -8.80
C PRO A 111 -4.57 28.37 -10.08
N LEU A 112 -5.70 27.79 -10.48
CA LEU A 112 -5.88 26.99 -11.68
C LEU A 112 -4.89 25.82 -11.78
N CYS A 113 -4.57 25.19 -10.65
CA CYS A 113 -3.56 24.14 -10.57
C CYS A 113 -4.05 22.73 -10.91
N ASN A 114 -5.35 22.46 -10.73
CA ASN A 114 -5.95 21.14 -10.80
C ASN A 114 -6.12 20.64 -12.24
N THR A 115 -5.04 20.63 -13.03
CA THR A 115 -5.04 20.25 -14.44
C THR A 115 -4.78 18.75 -14.63
N LYS A 116 -5.09 18.21 -15.82
CA LYS A 116 -4.71 16.83 -16.16
C LYS A 116 -3.20 16.59 -16.03
N GLU A 117 -2.39 17.61 -16.33
CA GLU A 117 -0.94 17.54 -16.16
C GLU A 117 -0.53 17.35 -14.69
N LEU A 118 -1.24 17.97 -13.75
CA LEU A 118 -1.04 17.70 -12.32
C LEU A 118 -1.29 16.22 -12.04
N PHE A 119 -2.44 15.70 -12.45
CA PHE A 119 -2.81 14.30 -12.21
C PHE A 119 -1.79 13.33 -12.82
N ASP A 120 -1.39 13.53 -14.08
CA ASP A 120 -0.44 12.66 -14.78
C ASP A 120 0.96 12.67 -14.14
N LYS A 121 1.33 13.74 -13.42
CA LYS A 121 2.61 13.87 -12.70
C LYS A 121 2.51 13.54 -11.20
N THR A 122 1.32 13.21 -10.73
CA THR A 122 1.06 12.96 -9.32
C THR A 122 1.55 11.58 -8.93
N LEU A 123 2.25 11.48 -7.79
CA LEU A 123 2.70 10.22 -7.25
C LEU A 123 1.59 9.54 -6.44
N PHE A 124 1.29 8.28 -6.77
CA PHE A 124 0.39 7.43 -5.99
C PHE A 124 1.13 6.23 -5.41
N CYS A 125 0.96 5.96 -4.12
CA CYS A 125 1.63 4.88 -3.41
C CYS A 125 0.66 3.76 -3.02
N LEU A 126 1.18 2.55 -2.78
CA LEU A 126 0.40 1.51 -2.12
C LEU A 126 0.20 1.89 -0.65
N VAL A 127 -1.01 1.69 -0.14
CA VAL A 127 -1.41 1.97 1.24
C VAL A 127 -2.09 0.75 1.86
N LYS A 128 -2.05 0.65 3.20
CA LYS A 128 -2.77 -0.40 3.93
C LYS A 128 -4.28 -0.12 3.86
N ASP A 129 -5.08 -1.13 3.53
CA ASP A 129 -6.53 -1.04 3.64
C ASP A 129 -6.92 -1.03 5.12
N SER A 130 -7.84 -0.15 5.54
CA SER A 130 -8.25 -0.02 6.94
C SER A 130 -9.05 -1.24 7.42
N GLN A 131 -9.55 -2.07 6.50
CA GLN A 131 -10.40 -3.22 6.80
C GLN A 131 -9.80 -4.59 6.41
N LYS A 132 -8.62 -4.63 5.75
CA LYS A 132 -7.99 -5.89 5.29
C LYS A 132 -6.48 -5.85 5.46
N GLU A 133 -5.86 -7.01 5.64
CA GLU A 133 -4.38 -7.18 5.52
C GLU A 133 -3.87 -7.00 4.08
N LYS A 134 -4.73 -6.57 3.15
CA LYS A 134 -4.39 -6.37 1.74
C LYS A 134 -4.04 -4.89 1.50
N TYR A 135 -2.99 -4.66 0.74
CA TYR A 135 -2.58 -3.32 0.33
C TYR A 135 -3.31 -2.92 -0.95
N LYS A 136 -3.80 -1.68 -1.01
CA LYS A 136 -4.50 -1.12 -2.17
C LYS A 136 -3.77 0.09 -2.74
N LYS A 137 -4.14 0.47 -3.97
CA LYS A 137 -3.69 1.73 -4.58
C LYS A 137 -4.17 2.90 -3.72
N GLY A 138 -3.27 3.83 -3.41
CA GLY A 138 -3.58 5.05 -2.68
C GLY A 138 -4.56 5.91 -3.47
N ILE A 139 -5.64 6.30 -2.80
CA ILE A 139 -6.67 7.18 -3.35
C ILE A 139 -6.12 8.61 -3.45
N LYS A 140 -5.43 9.06 -2.40
CA LYS A 140 -4.84 10.40 -2.33
C LYS A 140 -3.39 10.40 -2.80
N GLN A 141 -2.99 11.49 -3.46
CA GLN A 141 -1.60 11.75 -3.84
C GLN A 141 -0.60 11.71 -2.68
N CYS A 142 0.67 11.46 -3.01
CA CYS A 142 1.82 11.63 -2.13
C CYS A 142 2.74 12.76 -2.65
N ASP A 143 3.33 13.52 -1.73
CA ASP A 143 4.05 14.74 -2.11
C ASP A 143 5.48 14.52 -2.63
N LYS A 144 6.15 13.44 -2.20
CA LYS A 144 7.59 13.24 -2.47
C LYS A 144 7.98 11.83 -2.84
N GLU A 145 7.59 10.86 -2.03
CA GLU A 145 8.04 9.47 -2.16
C GLU A 145 7.04 8.52 -1.52
N CYS A 146 7.07 7.29 -2.02
CA CYS A 146 6.45 6.13 -1.41
C CYS A 146 7.47 5.43 -0.53
N PHE A 147 7.02 4.82 0.56
CA PHE A 147 7.83 3.89 1.34
C PHE A 147 7.13 2.55 1.55
N VAL A 148 7.94 1.53 1.73
CA VAL A 148 7.57 0.25 2.33
C VAL A 148 8.57 -0.03 3.44
N SER A 149 8.10 -0.46 4.61
CA SER A 149 8.99 -0.81 5.71
C SER A 149 8.45 -1.95 6.54
N ARG A 150 9.34 -2.75 7.11
CA ARG A 150 9.00 -3.79 8.08
C ARG A 150 9.60 -3.46 9.43
N ASP A 151 8.81 -3.57 10.49
CA ASP A 151 9.32 -3.37 11.85
C ASP A 151 9.95 -4.65 12.43
N ALA A 152 10.48 -4.55 13.65
CA ALA A 152 11.10 -5.67 14.37
C ALA A 152 10.12 -6.83 14.60
N ASN A 153 8.82 -6.55 14.74
CA ASN A 153 7.79 -7.56 14.96
C ASN A 153 7.29 -8.20 13.67
N GLY A 154 7.77 -7.75 12.51
CA GLY A 154 7.42 -8.27 11.21
C GLY A 154 6.25 -7.55 10.53
N LEU A 155 5.69 -6.52 11.17
CA LEU A 155 4.57 -5.76 10.63
C LEU A 155 5.04 -4.89 9.46
N LEU A 156 4.32 -5.01 8.34
CA LEU A 156 4.63 -4.31 7.10
C LEU A 156 3.80 -3.03 6.97
N TRP A 157 4.48 -1.93 6.67
CA TRP A 157 3.93 -0.59 6.51
C TRP A 157 4.20 -0.09 5.10
N LYS A 158 3.20 0.52 4.47
CA LYS A 158 3.29 1.11 3.13
C LYS A 158 2.53 2.43 3.11
N GLY A 159 3.07 3.44 2.45
CA GLY A 159 2.36 4.69 2.22
C GLY A 159 3.24 5.80 1.66
N CYS A 160 2.78 7.05 1.81
CA CYS A 160 3.55 8.25 1.49
C CYS A 160 4.61 8.51 2.56
N GLY A 161 5.85 8.82 2.18
CA GLY A 161 6.90 9.23 3.09
C GLY A 161 8.26 8.60 2.81
N SER A 162 9.17 8.83 3.76
CA SER A 162 10.60 8.51 3.66
C SER A 162 11.02 7.38 4.59
N CYS A 163 12.20 6.81 4.34
CA CYS A 163 12.87 5.87 5.23
C CYS A 163 13.74 6.50 6.33
N LYS A 164 13.57 7.78 6.65
CA LYS A 164 14.40 8.48 7.64
C LYS A 164 14.42 7.74 9.00
N GLY A 165 15.63 7.47 9.49
CA GLY A 165 15.86 6.82 10.79
C GLY A 165 15.61 5.31 10.82
N LYS A 166 15.37 4.66 9.67
CA LYS A 166 15.18 3.21 9.57
C LYS A 166 16.39 2.55 8.90
N ASP A 167 16.65 1.29 9.26
CA ASP A 167 17.63 0.46 8.55
C ASP A 167 17.19 0.33 7.07
N ILE A 168 18.12 0.56 6.15
CA ILE A 168 17.91 0.47 4.70
C ILE A 168 17.47 -0.93 4.24
N LYS A 169 17.72 -1.97 5.04
CA LYS A 169 17.23 -3.34 4.77
C LYS A 169 15.75 -3.50 5.11
N ASP A 170 15.30 -2.75 6.09
CA ASP A 170 13.93 -2.81 6.60
C ASP A 170 13.03 -1.75 5.98
N CYS A 171 13.58 -0.83 5.18
CA CYS A 171 12.83 0.25 4.57
C CYS A 171 13.35 0.56 3.17
N TYR A 172 12.43 0.63 2.21
CA TYR A 172 12.68 1.06 0.85
C TYR A 172 11.79 2.25 0.51
N ALA A 173 12.38 3.30 -0.08
CA ALA A 173 11.68 4.48 -0.55
C ALA A 173 11.92 4.71 -2.05
N CYS A 174 10.92 5.23 -2.74
CA CYS A 174 10.92 5.34 -4.20
C CYS A 174 9.97 6.44 -4.68
N LYS A 175 10.14 6.90 -5.94
CA LYS A 175 9.51 8.12 -6.48
C LYS A 175 8.62 7.86 -7.71
N THR A 176 8.24 6.60 -7.95
CA THR A 176 7.38 6.20 -9.06
C THR A 176 6.11 5.57 -8.52
N ASP A 177 5.04 5.57 -9.32
CA ASP A 177 3.75 5.06 -8.86
C ASP A 177 3.82 3.59 -8.40
N TYR A 178 3.19 3.33 -7.25
CA TYR A 178 3.04 2.00 -6.62
C TYR A 178 4.35 1.24 -6.42
N CYS A 179 5.48 1.93 -6.39
CA CYS A 179 6.81 1.33 -6.33
C CYS A 179 7.13 0.65 -4.98
N ASN A 180 6.33 0.89 -3.95
CA ASN A 180 6.56 0.42 -2.59
C ASN A 180 6.02 -1.00 -2.34
N GLU A 181 6.41 -1.95 -3.20
CA GLU A 181 6.09 -3.38 -3.04
C GLU A 181 6.86 -4.04 -1.90
N GLU A 182 6.29 -5.09 -1.29
CA GLU A 182 6.91 -5.80 -0.17
C GLU A 182 8.28 -6.40 -0.49
N LYS A 183 8.49 -6.81 -1.76
CA LYS A 183 9.71 -7.48 -2.21
C LYS A 183 10.99 -6.66 -2.06
N TYR A 184 10.86 -5.34 -1.87
CA TYR A 184 11.99 -4.43 -1.73
C TYR A 184 12.52 -4.30 -0.31
N VAL A 185 11.84 -4.88 0.69
CA VAL A 185 12.33 -4.94 2.06
C VAL A 185 12.63 -6.37 2.47
N TYR A 186 13.50 -6.52 3.46
CA TYR A 186 13.83 -7.82 3.99
C TYR A 186 12.57 -8.44 4.59
N LYS A 187 12.41 -9.74 4.36
CA LYS A 187 11.46 -10.55 5.09
C LYS A 187 12.11 -11.06 6.37
N GLN A 188 11.27 -11.52 7.30
CA GLN A 188 11.75 -12.23 8.47
C GLN A 188 11.39 -13.69 8.32
N CYS A 189 12.30 -14.56 8.72
CA CYS A 189 12.06 -15.98 8.92
C CYS A 189 12.02 -16.23 10.43
N LEU A 190 11.25 -17.23 10.86
CA LEU A 190 11.41 -17.75 12.22
C LEU A 190 12.82 -18.35 12.35
N ASP A 191 13.43 -18.15 13.50
CA ASP A 191 14.80 -18.56 13.80
C ASP A 191 14.86 -19.22 15.19
N GLY A 192 15.68 -20.26 15.33
CA GLY A 192 15.85 -21.02 16.57
C GLY A 192 15.18 -22.40 16.58
N ILE A 193 15.14 -23.00 17.76
CA ILE A 193 14.61 -24.35 17.99
C ILE A 193 13.22 -24.24 18.62
N TYR A 194 12.24 -24.90 18.02
CA TYR A 194 10.84 -24.88 18.41
C TYR A 194 10.41 -26.29 18.84
N ASP A 195 9.63 -26.35 19.91
CA ASP A 195 8.99 -27.56 20.43
C ASP A 195 7.46 -27.38 20.33
N TYR A 196 6.75 -28.40 19.87
CA TYR A 196 5.28 -28.38 19.73
C TYR A 196 4.57 -28.25 21.08
N SER A 197 5.22 -28.62 22.18
CA SER A 197 4.64 -28.63 23.53
C SER A 197 4.59 -27.26 24.21
N ASN A 198 5.32 -26.25 23.72
CA ASN A 198 5.43 -24.94 24.37
C ASN A 198 5.17 -23.80 23.38
N GLN A 199 3.89 -23.48 23.17
CA GLN A 199 3.48 -22.26 22.47
C GLN A 199 3.52 -21.08 23.45
N GLY A 200 4.59 -20.28 23.45
CA GLY A 200 4.61 -19.14 24.40
C GLY A 200 5.82 -18.24 24.45
N ILE A 201 6.58 -18.04 23.35
CA ILE A 201 7.67 -17.04 23.36
C ILE A 201 7.67 -16.29 22.04
N ASN A 202 7.88 -14.96 22.11
CA ASN A 202 8.21 -14.12 20.95
C ASN A 202 9.28 -14.82 20.10
N PRO A 203 8.92 -15.38 18.94
CA PRO A 203 9.85 -16.20 18.19
C PRO A 203 11.04 -15.35 17.76
N LYS A 204 12.25 -15.84 18.01
CA LYS A 204 13.44 -15.21 17.43
C LYS A 204 13.27 -15.21 15.91
N THR A 205 13.72 -14.14 15.28
CA THR A 205 13.65 -14.01 13.83
C THR A 205 15.00 -13.63 13.27
N CYS A 206 15.32 -14.18 12.10
CA CYS A 206 16.42 -13.71 11.27
C CYS A 206 15.86 -12.95 10.07
N LYS A 207 16.63 -12.01 9.54
CA LYS A 207 16.27 -11.20 8.37
C LYS A 207 16.89 -11.77 7.11
N ASN A 208 16.13 -11.82 6.03
CA ASN A 208 16.62 -12.27 4.72
C ASN A 208 16.05 -11.42 3.59
N LYS A 209 16.70 -11.39 2.41
CA LYS A 209 16.08 -10.74 1.25
C LYS A 209 14.77 -11.45 0.92
N TYR A 210 13.85 -10.72 0.29
CA TYR A 210 12.50 -11.26 0.04
C TYR A 210 12.52 -12.57 -0.78
N GLU A 211 13.37 -12.64 -1.80
CA GLU A 211 13.51 -13.81 -2.68
C GLU A 211 14.37 -14.95 -2.09
N ASP A 212 15.10 -14.67 -1.00
CA ASP A 212 15.94 -15.67 -0.35
C ASP A 212 15.10 -16.66 0.47
N TYR A 213 15.70 -17.75 0.91
CA TYR A 213 14.96 -18.85 1.53
C TYR A 213 14.84 -18.65 3.03
N CYS A 214 13.72 -19.08 3.59
CA CYS A 214 13.60 -19.51 4.98
C CYS A 214 13.63 -21.03 5.00
N TYR A 215 14.12 -21.64 6.07
CA TYR A 215 14.11 -23.09 6.21
C TYR A 215 13.45 -23.54 7.50
N SER A 216 13.13 -24.82 7.52
CA SER A 216 12.84 -25.55 8.74
C SER A 216 13.27 -27.01 8.61
N GLU A 217 13.93 -27.50 9.65
CA GLU A 217 14.61 -28.78 9.70
C GLU A 217 14.17 -29.54 10.94
N ILE A 218 13.75 -30.78 10.77
CA ILE A 218 13.48 -31.66 11.91
C ILE A 218 14.82 -32.13 12.47
N ILE A 219 15.02 -31.84 13.74
CA ILE A 219 16.15 -32.31 14.54
C ILE A 219 15.65 -33.35 15.56
N GLU A 220 16.52 -33.77 16.48
CA GLU A 220 16.19 -34.81 17.46
C GLU A 220 14.99 -34.45 18.35
N ASN A 221 14.26 -35.49 18.79
CA ASN A 221 13.12 -35.40 19.70
C ASN A 221 11.95 -34.53 19.18
N ASN A 222 11.63 -34.64 17.88
CA ASN A 222 10.54 -33.89 17.21
C ASN A 222 10.66 -32.35 17.32
N LYS A 223 11.85 -31.84 17.66
CA LYS A 223 12.12 -30.40 17.65
C LYS A 223 12.36 -29.95 16.22
N VAL A 224 11.98 -28.70 15.95
CA VAL A 224 12.15 -28.08 14.63
C VAL A 224 13.14 -26.92 14.74
N LYS A 225 14.25 -27.01 14.02
CA LYS A 225 15.17 -25.89 13.84
C LYS A 225 14.70 -25.05 12.65
N LYS A 226 14.48 -23.76 12.86
CA LYS A 226 14.08 -22.80 11.83
C LYS A 226 15.19 -21.78 11.62
N GLY A 227 15.25 -21.18 10.44
CA GLY A 227 16.16 -20.07 10.18
C GLY A 227 16.10 -19.53 8.76
N CYS A 228 17.13 -18.75 8.42
CA CYS A 228 17.32 -18.12 7.12
C CYS A 228 18.25 -18.96 6.25
N SER A 229 18.16 -18.77 4.93
CA SER A 229 18.90 -19.47 3.88
C SER A 229 18.32 -20.82 3.49
N LYS A 230 18.94 -21.44 2.48
CA LYS A 230 18.70 -22.83 2.11
C LYS A 230 19.33 -23.75 3.13
N CYS A 231 18.77 -24.94 3.26
CA CYS A 231 19.36 -26.05 3.99
C CYS A 231 19.65 -27.20 3.03
N THR A 232 20.58 -28.07 3.41
CA THR A 232 21.04 -29.21 2.60
C THR A 232 20.59 -30.56 3.15
N ASN A 233 20.02 -30.59 4.36
CA ASN A 233 19.60 -31.83 4.99
C ASN A 233 18.28 -32.36 4.40
N THR A 234 18.15 -33.68 4.32
CA THR A 234 16.96 -34.37 3.79
C THR A 234 15.71 -34.18 4.67
N THR A 235 15.91 -33.86 5.95
CA THR A 235 14.84 -33.55 6.92
C THR A 235 14.41 -32.09 6.87
N CYS A 236 14.92 -31.32 5.91
CA CYS A 236 14.71 -29.89 5.83
C CYS A 236 13.84 -29.48 4.64
N VAL A 237 12.97 -28.50 4.89
CA VAL A 237 12.12 -27.86 3.89
C VAL A 237 12.46 -26.38 3.83
N THR A 238 12.48 -25.84 2.62
CA THR A 238 12.71 -24.41 2.38
C THR A 238 11.50 -23.76 1.74
N CYS A 239 11.34 -22.47 1.97
CA CYS A 239 10.32 -21.64 1.33
C CYS A 239 10.90 -20.26 1.04
N ASN A 240 10.49 -19.66 -0.08
CA ASN A 240 10.87 -18.31 -0.46
C ASN A 240 9.67 -17.37 -0.64
N ASN A 241 8.44 -17.89 -0.55
CA ASN A 241 7.21 -17.16 -0.84
C ASN A 241 6.70 -16.34 0.37
N GLY A 242 7.44 -15.28 0.72
CA GLY A 242 6.96 -14.24 1.64
C GLY A 242 7.41 -14.34 3.10
N HIS A 243 6.92 -13.39 3.90
CA HIS A 243 7.27 -13.21 5.31
C HIS A 243 6.85 -14.41 6.18
N ARG A 244 7.79 -14.91 6.99
CA ARG A 244 7.61 -16.05 7.90
C ARG A 244 6.96 -17.26 7.21
N CYS A 245 7.30 -17.51 5.94
CA CYS A 245 6.78 -18.67 5.21
C CYS A 245 7.11 -20.00 5.90
N ASN A 246 8.15 -20.02 6.76
CA ASN A 246 8.57 -21.17 7.54
C ASN A 246 7.78 -21.34 8.87
N ASP A 247 6.71 -20.58 9.07
CA ASP A 247 5.78 -20.77 10.19
C ASP A 247 4.93 -22.03 10.01
N LYS A 248 4.31 -22.16 8.82
CA LYS A 248 3.28 -23.16 8.52
C LYS A 248 3.79 -24.44 7.85
N LEU A 249 5.08 -24.75 7.92
CA LEU A 249 5.58 -25.94 7.23
C LEU A 249 5.03 -27.21 7.90
N ASP A 250 4.44 -28.05 7.08
CA ASP A 250 3.74 -29.28 7.45
C ASP A 250 4.78 -30.37 7.76
N PHE A 251 5.31 -30.38 8.98
CA PHE A 251 6.30 -31.38 9.41
C PHE A 251 5.67 -32.75 9.69
N ARG A 252 4.35 -32.90 9.50
CA ARG A 252 3.63 -34.15 9.76
C ARG A 252 4.14 -35.32 8.94
N THR A 253 4.91 -35.06 7.90
CA THR A 253 5.43 -36.04 6.97
C THR A 253 6.79 -36.63 7.36
N PHE A 254 7.17 -36.83 8.63
CA PHE A 254 8.46 -37.46 8.94
C PHE A 254 8.36 -38.50 10.05
N CYS A 255 8.91 -39.69 9.80
CA CYS A 255 8.90 -40.83 10.71
C CYS A 255 10.33 -41.20 11.13
N MET A 256 10.52 -41.54 12.41
CA MET A 256 11.79 -42.07 12.91
C MET A 256 12.00 -43.50 12.43
N THR A 257 13.17 -43.82 11.90
CA THR A 257 13.55 -45.17 11.44
C THR A 257 14.88 -45.59 12.07
N LYS A 258 15.25 -46.88 11.97
CA LYS A 258 16.57 -47.37 12.40
C LYS A 258 17.75 -46.64 11.75
N ASN A 259 17.54 -46.04 10.58
CA ASN A 259 18.57 -45.32 9.81
C ASN A 259 18.38 -43.79 9.90
N GLY A 260 17.66 -43.29 10.92
CA GLY A 260 17.36 -41.87 11.10
C GLY A 260 15.96 -41.47 10.63
N ASN A 261 15.71 -40.17 10.53
CA ASN A 261 14.40 -39.62 10.16
C ASN A 261 14.15 -39.72 8.65
N LYS A 262 12.97 -40.18 8.25
CA LYS A 262 12.57 -40.31 6.84
C LYS A 262 11.31 -39.53 6.55
N LYS A 263 11.26 -38.85 5.40
CA LYS A 263 10.03 -38.21 4.91
C LYS A 263 8.97 -39.24 4.53
N CYS A 264 7.80 -39.15 5.14
CA CYS A 264 6.61 -39.97 4.94
C CYS A 264 5.59 -39.21 4.08
N LYS A 265 4.76 -39.89 3.28
CA LYS A 265 3.69 -39.21 2.52
C LYS A 265 2.48 -38.87 3.40
N GLU A 266 2.34 -39.60 4.50
CA GLU A 266 1.21 -39.55 5.41
C GLU A 266 1.66 -38.98 6.76
N ASP A 267 0.70 -38.52 7.55
CA ASP A 267 0.90 -37.83 8.82
C ASP A 267 1.04 -38.77 10.03
N TRP A 268 1.16 -40.08 9.80
CA TRP A 268 1.30 -41.09 10.84
C TRP A 268 2.52 -41.99 10.62
N CYS A 269 3.11 -42.39 11.74
CA CYS A 269 4.22 -43.33 11.82
C CYS A 269 3.73 -44.63 12.48
N TYR A 270 4.30 -45.77 12.12
CA TYR A 270 4.04 -47.03 12.81
C TYR A 270 5.36 -47.74 13.14
N ILE A 271 5.33 -48.55 14.21
CA ILE A 271 6.41 -49.45 14.60
C ILE A 271 5.88 -50.86 14.38
N ALA A 272 6.62 -51.69 13.65
CA ALA A 272 6.28 -53.09 13.41
C ALA A 272 7.46 -54.02 13.76
N PRO A 273 7.20 -55.25 14.22
CA PRO A 273 8.23 -56.28 14.41
C PRO A 273 8.99 -56.54 13.10
N LEU A 274 10.29 -56.84 13.19
CA LEU A 274 11.19 -56.95 12.04
C LEU A 274 10.81 -58.08 11.05
N ASP A 275 9.99 -59.02 11.51
CA ASP A 275 9.68 -60.28 10.81
C ASP A 275 8.47 -60.14 9.87
N GLU A 276 7.81 -58.98 9.81
CA GLU A 276 6.61 -58.74 8.98
C GLU A 276 6.88 -57.94 7.69
N LYS A 277 8.12 -57.93 7.17
CA LYS A 277 8.52 -57.11 6.01
C LYS A 277 7.73 -57.36 4.70
N GLU A 278 6.95 -58.44 4.58
CA GLU A 278 6.23 -58.81 3.35
C GLU A 278 4.70 -58.69 3.41
N LYS A 279 4.11 -58.30 4.55
CA LYS A 279 2.65 -58.15 4.66
C LYS A 279 2.37 -56.78 5.25
N GLY A 280 1.80 -55.88 4.45
CA GLY A 280 1.46 -54.52 4.88
C GLY A 280 0.68 -54.45 6.21
N PRO A 281 0.60 -53.27 6.83
CA PRO A 281 0.27 -53.13 8.25
C PRO A 281 -1.11 -53.71 8.58
N LYS A 282 -1.16 -54.71 9.47
CA LYS A 282 -2.42 -55.31 9.95
C LYS A 282 -2.97 -54.72 11.24
N HIS A 283 -2.25 -53.82 11.93
CA HIS A 283 -2.76 -53.26 13.18
C HIS A 283 -2.54 -51.74 13.27
N ARG A 284 -3.66 -51.02 13.49
CA ARG A 284 -3.66 -49.63 13.96
C ARG A 284 -3.31 -49.64 15.45
N LEU A 285 -2.15 -49.11 15.80
CA LEU A 285 -1.81 -48.79 17.19
C LEU A 285 -2.19 -47.33 17.46
N ASN A 286 -3.21 -47.13 18.29
CA ASN A 286 -3.51 -45.83 18.88
C ASN A 286 -2.45 -45.55 19.96
N LEU A 287 -1.41 -44.79 19.61
CA LEU A 287 -0.44 -44.32 20.60
C LEU A 287 -1.08 -43.21 21.45
N THR A 288 -1.60 -43.61 22.61
CA THR A 288 -1.85 -42.67 23.70
C THR A 288 -0.53 -42.51 24.43
N LEU A 289 0.07 -41.31 24.38
CA LEU A 289 1.29 -40.99 25.13
C LEU A 289 1.03 -41.18 26.63
N LYS A 290 1.67 -42.18 27.25
CA LYS A 290 1.85 -42.28 28.70
C LYS A 290 3.33 -42.52 29.02
N ASN A 291 3.72 -42.02 30.19
CA ASN A 291 5.06 -41.58 30.63
C ASN A 291 6.26 -42.53 30.39
N PRO A 292 7.49 -41.99 30.42
CA PRO A 292 8.71 -42.66 29.93
C PRO A 292 9.38 -43.65 30.90
N GLU A 293 8.75 -44.05 32.01
CA GLU A 293 9.44 -44.82 33.08
C GLU A 293 9.05 -46.29 33.20
N ASP A 294 8.15 -46.78 32.35
CA ASP A 294 7.70 -48.16 32.41
C ASP A 294 8.48 -49.07 31.44
N ASN A 295 9.49 -49.77 31.97
CA ASN A 295 10.10 -50.93 31.32
C ASN A 295 9.05 -52.05 31.21
N TYR A 296 8.77 -52.56 30.01
CA TYR A 296 8.04 -53.82 29.87
C TYR A 296 8.64 -54.78 28.84
N ASP A 297 8.72 -56.03 29.30
CA ASP A 297 8.91 -57.26 28.57
C ASP A 297 7.70 -57.51 27.66
N VAL A 298 7.95 -57.84 26.39
CA VAL A 298 6.90 -58.15 25.42
C VAL A 298 6.64 -59.65 25.45
N SER A 299 5.49 -60.05 25.98
CA SER A 299 4.91 -61.38 25.70
C SER A 299 3.86 -61.25 24.60
N ILE A 300 3.95 -62.16 23.63
CA ILE A 300 3.18 -62.19 22.36
C ILE A 300 1.71 -62.53 22.62
#